data_AF-A0A1F6I5L1-F1
#
_entry.id   AF-A0A1F6I5L1-F1
#
_cell.length_a   1.000
_cell.length_b   1.000
_cell.length_c   1.000
_cell.angle_alpha   90.00
_cell.angle_beta   90.00
_cell.angle_gamma   90.00
#
_symmetry.space_group_name_H-M   'P 1'
#
loop_
_entity.id
_entity.type
_entity.pdbx_description
1 polymer ?
#
loop_
_entity_poly.entity_id
_entity_poly.type
_entity_poly.pdbx_seq_one_letter_code
_entity_poly.pdbx_strand_id
1 'polypeptide(L)'
;MLSKNHPIILFIDRKGFSLFQDTLSSFPRFNFTPDIIRNLDVINEGQLTVFIAAFIQINKIIPSSLGIILSDTVTYTKNLDNTFESQENTQNFLENIPFEEVIAKVVRTDQQVRAVAVNKNLVMAIANAFIGKGCVLEAIIPSFLYGPVANFASGLTQGNIQVILENSEIARMGNLLTNQQKVIFPQNPEEEKKDKKPQNLRQYMLIGIFVTLLIILAVVYLNSRVPQAFPIVPDAAPALIHAKITPTPFVAISSDTIKIRIMQSSQQSGIADGINQELMQNGFENILNEISDAIAEKPSIVFSQNVPSDVRSGVVAIVKKVLPDVSALENQDSDSQITISTGKPQIF
;
A
#
# COMPACT_ATOMS: atom_id res chain seq x y z
N MET A 1 -21.90 -18.74 5.92
CA MET A 1 -21.54 -19.95 5.15
C MET A 1 -20.81 -19.46 3.92
N LEU A 2 -19.65 -20.03 3.59
CA LEU A 2 -19.02 -19.76 2.30
C LEU A 2 -19.91 -20.33 1.19
N SER A 3 -20.36 -19.49 0.24
CA SER A 3 -21.22 -19.96 -0.87
C SER A 3 -20.59 -21.15 -1.61
N LYS A 4 -21.41 -22.11 -2.05
CA LYS A 4 -20.96 -23.42 -2.60
C LYS A 4 -20.34 -23.35 -4.00
N ASN A 5 -20.51 -22.25 -4.74
CA ASN A 5 -19.93 -22.12 -6.07
C ASN A 5 -18.54 -21.49 -5.98
N HIS A 6 -17.50 -22.32 -6.05
CA HIS A 6 -16.10 -21.93 -6.18
C HIS A 6 -15.62 -20.90 -5.14
N PRO A 7 -15.74 -21.17 -3.82
CA PRO A 7 -15.38 -20.20 -2.79
C PRO A 7 -13.89 -19.83 -2.85
N ILE A 8 -13.60 -18.54 -2.71
CA ILE A 8 -12.24 -18.03 -2.56
C ILE A 8 -11.89 -18.05 -1.08
N ILE A 9 -10.76 -18.69 -0.75
CA ILE A 9 -10.18 -18.66 0.59
C ILE A 9 -8.83 -17.97 0.50
N LEU A 10 -8.71 -16.81 1.17
CA LEU A 10 -7.43 -16.16 1.39
C LEU A 10 -6.87 -16.58 2.74
N PHE A 11 -5.60 -16.94 2.78
CA PHE A 11 -4.84 -17.05 4.02
C PHE A 11 -3.82 -15.93 4.09
N ILE A 12 -3.97 -15.04 5.06
CA ILE A 12 -3.13 -13.85 5.22
C ILE A 12 -2.10 -14.09 6.35
N ASP A 13 -0.83 -13.90 6.02
CA ASP A 13 0.29 -13.91 6.95
C ASP A 13 1.12 -12.62 6.87
N ARG A 14 2.13 -12.49 7.74
CA ARG A 14 2.97 -11.29 7.81
C ARG A 14 3.68 -10.97 6.49
N LYS A 15 3.92 -11.97 5.64
CA LYS A 15 4.65 -11.82 4.38
C LYS A 15 3.73 -11.60 3.18
N GLY A 16 2.43 -11.83 3.30
CA GLY A 16 1.54 -11.79 2.16
C GLY A 16 0.25 -12.56 2.36
N PHE A 17 -0.32 -13.04 1.25
CA PHE A 17 -1.42 -13.98 1.31
C PHE A 17 -1.28 -15.09 0.25
N SER A 18 -1.78 -16.26 0.58
CA SER A 18 -1.99 -17.36 -0.37
C SER A 18 -3.48 -17.52 -0.63
N LEU A 19 -3.83 -17.95 -1.84
CA LEU A 19 -5.22 -18.07 -2.26
C LEU A 19 -5.55 -19.51 -2.66
N PHE A 20 -6.74 -19.95 -2.28
CA PHE A 20 -7.38 -21.13 -2.83
C PHE A 20 -8.67 -20.75 -3.57
N GLN A 21 -8.88 -21.39 -4.70
CA GLN A 21 -10.15 -21.56 -5.38
C GLN A 21 -10.07 -22.94 -6.04
N ASP A 22 -11.17 -23.69 -6.03
CA ASP A 22 -11.24 -25.07 -6.54
C ASP A 22 -10.95 -25.21 -8.05
N THR A 23 -11.06 -24.14 -8.82
CA THR A 23 -10.65 -24.07 -10.24
C THR A 23 -9.13 -23.97 -10.43
N LEU A 24 -8.35 -23.73 -9.38
CA LEU A 24 -6.90 -23.56 -9.42
C LEU A 24 -6.19 -24.86 -9.05
N SER A 25 -5.15 -25.20 -9.81
CA SER A 25 -4.30 -26.38 -9.56
C SER A 25 -3.24 -26.17 -8.47
N SER A 26 -3.03 -24.94 -8.03
CA SER A 26 -2.05 -24.56 -7.01
C SER A 26 -2.57 -23.42 -6.14
N PHE A 27 -1.82 -23.08 -5.10
CA PHE A 27 -2.14 -21.97 -4.20
C PHE A 27 -1.29 -20.74 -4.56
N PRO A 28 -1.73 -19.87 -5.49
CA PRO A 28 -0.95 -18.69 -5.85
C PRO A 28 -0.74 -17.79 -4.64
N ARG A 29 0.45 -17.18 -4.56
CA ARG A 29 0.89 -16.37 -3.43
C ARG A 29 1.18 -14.95 -3.87
N PHE A 30 0.61 -14.00 -3.15
CA PHE A 30 0.92 -12.58 -3.22
C PHE A 30 1.87 -12.25 -2.07
N ASN A 31 3.01 -11.61 -2.36
CA ASN A 31 3.97 -11.20 -1.34
C ASN A 31 3.88 -9.70 -1.10
N PHE A 32 3.89 -9.32 0.17
CA PHE A 32 3.99 -7.93 0.59
C PHE A 32 5.41 -7.43 0.37
N THR A 33 5.51 -6.24 -0.20
CA THR A 33 6.75 -5.51 -0.35
C THR A 33 6.70 -4.28 0.58
N PRO A 34 7.84 -3.85 1.17
CA PRO A 34 7.86 -2.79 2.19
C PRO A 34 7.34 -1.41 1.74
N ASP A 35 7.29 -1.17 0.43
CA ASP A 35 6.72 0.01 -0.22
C ASP A 35 5.19 0.01 -0.25
N ILE A 36 4.56 -1.17 -0.13
CA ILE A 36 3.10 -1.34 -0.17
C ILE A 36 2.55 -1.63 1.21
N ILE A 37 3.16 -2.59 1.91
CA ILE A 37 2.80 -2.99 3.27
C ILE A 37 4.08 -3.13 4.09
N ARG A 38 4.14 -2.42 5.22
CA ARG A 38 5.27 -2.46 6.14
C ARG A 38 4.76 -2.61 7.56
N ASN A 39 5.27 -3.60 8.28
CA ASN A 39 4.85 -3.89 9.67
C ASN A 39 3.34 -4.05 9.83
N LEU A 40 2.68 -4.66 8.83
CA LEU A 40 1.22 -4.84 8.76
C LEU A 40 0.42 -3.54 8.52
N ASP A 41 1.07 -2.40 8.32
CA ASP A 41 0.42 -1.18 7.87
C ASP A 41 0.45 -1.05 6.36
N VAL A 42 -0.66 -0.57 5.79
CA VAL A 42 -0.78 -0.28 4.37
C VAL A 42 -0.15 1.08 4.10
N ILE A 43 0.98 1.07 3.41
CA ILE A 43 1.76 2.27 3.03
C ILE A 43 1.21 2.86 1.72
N ASN A 44 0.82 2.01 0.78
CA ASN A 44 0.30 2.44 -0.52
C ASN A 44 -0.92 1.59 -0.95
N GLU A 45 -2.11 2.03 -0.55
CA GLU A 45 -3.37 1.35 -0.86
C GLU A 45 -3.69 1.32 -2.37
N GLY A 46 -3.32 2.38 -3.09
CA GLY A 46 -3.52 2.46 -4.54
C GLY A 46 -2.71 1.39 -5.28
N GLN A 47 -1.41 1.29 -4.98
CA GLN A 47 -0.55 0.25 -5.55
C GLN A 47 -0.97 -1.15 -5.11
N LEU A 48 -1.34 -1.33 -3.84
CA LEU A 48 -1.87 -2.60 -3.34
C LEU A 48 -3.06 -3.08 -4.18
N THR A 49 -4.01 -2.17 -4.43
CA THR A 49 -5.21 -2.46 -5.22
C THR A 49 -4.87 -2.85 -6.65
N VAL A 50 -3.95 -2.12 -7.30
CA VAL A 50 -3.49 -2.42 -8.67
C VAL A 50 -2.80 -3.78 -8.73
N PHE A 51 -1.95 -4.10 -7.75
CA PHE A 51 -1.20 -5.36 -7.75
C PHE A 51 -2.10 -6.55 -7.43
N ILE A 52 -3.07 -6.40 -6.52
CA ILE A 52 -4.08 -7.44 -6.27
C ILE A 52 -4.96 -7.65 -7.52
N ALA A 53 -5.34 -6.58 -8.22
CA ALA A 53 -6.08 -6.69 -9.48
C ALA A 53 -5.28 -7.46 -10.55
N ALA A 54 -3.99 -7.16 -10.70
CA ALA A 54 -3.11 -7.90 -11.61
C ALA A 54 -2.97 -9.37 -11.18
N PHE A 55 -2.82 -9.64 -9.89
CA PHE A 55 -2.77 -10.99 -9.33
C PHE A 55 -4.03 -11.80 -9.64
N ILE A 56 -5.22 -11.19 -9.49
CA ILE A 56 -6.51 -11.79 -9.85
C ILE A 56 -6.56 -12.15 -11.34
N GLN A 57 -6.11 -11.22 -12.20
CA GLN A 57 -6.11 -11.42 -13.65
C GLN A 57 -5.14 -12.50 -14.11
N ILE A 58 -3.89 -12.49 -13.61
CA ILE A 58 -2.83 -13.45 -13.98
C ILE A 58 -3.24 -14.87 -13.60
N ASN A 59 -3.81 -15.03 -12.39
CA ASN A 59 -4.25 -16.33 -11.90
C ASN A 59 -5.66 -16.71 -12.36
N LYS A 60 -6.31 -15.88 -13.20
CA LYS A 60 -7.66 -16.10 -13.75
C LYS A 60 -8.69 -16.44 -12.67
N ILE A 61 -8.62 -15.74 -11.55
CA ILE A 61 -9.48 -15.98 -10.39
C ILE A 61 -10.90 -15.54 -10.75
N ILE A 62 -11.85 -16.44 -10.53
CA ILE A 62 -13.26 -16.20 -10.83
C ILE A 62 -13.89 -15.50 -9.63
N PRO A 63 -14.51 -14.32 -9.78
CA PRO A 63 -15.16 -13.64 -8.66
C PRO A 63 -16.26 -14.51 -8.01
N SER A 64 -16.23 -14.64 -6.69
CA SER A 64 -17.18 -15.46 -5.91
C SER A 64 -17.24 -15.02 -4.44
N SER A 65 -17.73 -15.89 -3.55
CA SER A 65 -17.66 -15.70 -2.10
C SER A 65 -16.21 -15.68 -1.62
N LEU A 66 -15.90 -14.74 -0.75
CA LEU A 66 -14.57 -14.51 -0.20
C LEU A 66 -14.57 -14.79 1.30
N GLY A 67 -13.80 -15.80 1.70
CA GLY A 67 -13.41 -16.06 3.09
C GLY A 67 -11.96 -15.68 3.32
N ILE A 68 -11.71 -14.94 4.39
CA ILE A 68 -10.36 -14.56 4.81
C ILE A 68 -10.02 -15.31 6.09
N ILE A 69 -8.93 -16.07 6.06
CA ILE A 69 -8.33 -16.75 7.20
C ILE A 69 -7.07 -15.99 7.59
N LEU A 70 -7.02 -15.54 8.84
CA LEU A 70 -5.93 -14.73 9.36
C LEU A 70 -4.97 -15.60 10.18
N SER A 71 -3.69 -15.61 9.82
CA SER A 71 -2.68 -16.31 10.62
C SER A 71 -2.45 -15.65 11.99
N ASP A 72 -1.83 -16.41 12.90
CA ASP A 72 -1.38 -15.89 14.20
C ASP A 72 -0.33 -14.77 14.05
N THR A 73 0.33 -14.66 12.89
CA THR A 73 1.35 -13.61 12.63
C THR A 73 0.76 -12.24 12.27
N VAL A 74 -0.56 -12.18 12.01
CA VAL A 74 -1.28 -10.94 11.69
C VAL A 74 -2.41 -10.66 12.68
N THR A 75 -2.58 -11.50 13.69
CA THR A 75 -3.60 -11.36 14.73
C THR A 75 -2.96 -11.14 16.08
N TYR A 76 -3.58 -10.30 16.88
CA TYR A 76 -3.24 -10.08 18.27
C TYR A 76 -4.24 -10.85 19.10
N THR A 77 -3.76 -11.64 20.07
CA THR A 77 -4.64 -12.44 20.90
C THR A 77 -4.28 -12.32 22.38
N LYS A 78 -5.30 -12.31 23.23
CA LYS A 78 -5.16 -12.38 24.69
C LYS A 78 -6.18 -13.35 25.25
N ASN A 79 -5.71 -14.30 26.06
CA ASN A 79 -6.61 -15.19 26.79
C ASN A 79 -7.30 -14.40 27.91
N LEU A 80 -8.59 -14.62 28.07
CA LEU A 80 -9.42 -13.99 29.08
C LEU A 80 -9.90 -15.05 30.06
N ASP A 81 -9.80 -14.74 31.34
CA ASP A 81 -10.45 -15.51 32.39
C ASP A 81 -11.95 -15.18 32.44
N ASN A 82 -12.77 -16.10 32.94
CA ASN A 82 -14.25 -15.96 32.96
C ASN A 82 -14.77 -14.96 34.04
N THR A 83 -13.96 -14.01 34.49
CA THR A 83 -14.27 -13.08 35.58
C THR A 83 -14.72 -11.70 35.06
N PHE A 84 -15.28 -10.86 35.93
CA PHE A 84 -15.59 -9.45 35.61
C PHE A 84 -14.35 -8.64 35.17
N GLU A 85 -13.15 -9.05 35.60
CA GLU A 85 -11.87 -8.50 35.11
C GLU A 85 -11.69 -8.68 33.59
N SER A 86 -12.43 -9.59 32.95
CA SER A 86 -12.35 -9.81 31.50
C SER A 86 -12.69 -8.56 30.67
N GLN A 87 -13.57 -7.67 31.15
CA GLN A 87 -13.92 -6.45 30.43
C GLN A 87 -12.78 -5.43 30.46
N GLU A 88 -12.22 -5.13 31.64
CA GLU A 88 -11.06 -4.26 31.80
C GLU A 88 -9.82 -4.85 31.09
N ASN A 89 -9.61 -6.16 31.20
CA ASN A 89 -8.55 -6.87 30.51
C ASN A 89 -8.66 -6.81 28.99
N THR A 90 -9.88 -6.77 28.46
CA THR A 90 -10.14 -6.58 27.03
C THR A 90 -9.87 -5.15 26.61
N GLN A 91 -10.32 -4.16 27.39
CA GLN A 91 -10.08 -2.75 27.08
C GLN A 91 -8.58 -2.43 27.08
N ASN A 92 -7.87 -2.81 28.15
CA ASN A 92 -6.42 -2.67 28.24
C ASN A 92 -5.68 -3.39 27.10
N PHE A 93 -6.17 -4.57 26.68
CA PHE A 93 -5.59 -5.28 25.54
C PHE A 93 -5.69 -4.47 24.26
N LEU A 94 -6.87 -3.91 23.99
CA LEU A 94 -7.14 -3.16 22.75
C LEU A 94 -6.39 -1.83 22.71
N GLU A 95 -6.21 -1.16 23.85
CA GLU A 95 -5.43 0.08 23.96
C GLU A 95 -3.94 -0.11 23.68
N ASN A 96 -3.42 -1.32 23.88
CA ASN A 96 -2.02 -1.65 23.63
C ASN A 96 -1.75 -2.15 22.20
N ILE A 97 -2.77 -2.19 21.33
CA ILE A 97 -2.59 -2.62 19.94
C ILE A 97 -2.01 -1.45 19.13
N PRO A 98 -0.90 -1.66 18.38
CA PRO A 98 -0.18 -0.58 17.72
C PRO A 98 -0.84 -0.16 16.39
N PHE A 99 -2.18 -0.08 16.33
CA PHE A 99 -2.92 0.32 15.14
C PHE A 99 -4.06 1.27 15.49
N GLU A 100 -4.27 2.27 14.64
CA GLU A 100 -5.34 3.26 14.83
C GLU A 100 -6.73 2.64 14.71
N GLU A 101 -6.92 1.77 13.72
CA GLU A 101 -8.17 1.07 13.49
C GLU A 101 -8.01 -0.44 13.62
N VAL A 102 -8.83 -1.02 14.50
CA VAL A 102 -8.77 -2.45 14.85
C VAL A 102 -10.15 -3.08 14.71
N ILE A 103 -10.22 -4.26 14.10
CA ILE A 103 -11.39 -5.14 14.24
C ILE A 103 -11.09 -6.10 15.40
N ALA A 104 -11.94 -6.08 16.42
CA ALA A 104 -11.79 -6.92 17.60
C ALA A 104 -13.05 -7.73 17.91
N LYS A 105 -12.84 -8.93 18.44
CA LYS A 105 -13.91 -9.82 18.89
C LYS A 105 -13.43 -10.69 20.05
N VAL A 106 -14.31 -10.98 21.00
CA VAL A 106 -14.09 -12.04 21.98
C VAL A 106 -14.69 -13.33 21.44
N VAL A 107 -13.85 -14.34 21.23
CA VAL A 107 -14.26 -15.66 20.78
C VAL A 107 -14.21 -16.63 21.97
N ARG A 108 -15.27 -17.42 22.10
CA ARG A 108 -15.37 -18.48 23.11
C ARG A 108 -15.25 -19.82 22.41
N THR A 109 -14.26 -20.61 22.82
CA THR A 109 -14.17 -22.03 22.48
C THR A 109 -14.37 -22.84 23.76
N ASP A 110 -14.60 -24.14 23.64
CA ASP A 110 -14.82 -25.03 24.80
C ASP A 110 -13.63 -25.04 25.78
N GLN A 111 -12.45 -24.62 25.32
CA GLN A 111 -11.21 -24.64 26.09
C GLN A 111 -10.80 -23.28 26.65
N GLN A 112 -11.21 -22.17 26.02
CA GLN A 112 -10.74 -20.82 26.40
C GLN A 112 -11.63 -19.71 25.85
N VAL A 113 -11.68 -18.60 26.59
CA VAL A 113 -12.18 -17.32 26.08
C VAL A 113 -10.99 -16.49 25.64
N ARG A 114 -11.01 -15.98 24.42
CA ARG A 114 -9.88 -15.25 23.84
C ARG A 114 -10.37 -13.98 23.16
N ALA A 115 -9.80 -12.84 23.53
CA ALA A 115 -9.90 -11.62 22.74
C ALA A 115 -8.96 -11.76 21.53
N VAL A 116 -9.48 -11.46 20.35
CA VAL A 116 -8.70 -11.37 19.11
C VAL A 116 -8.90 -10.00 18.48
N ALA A 117 -7.83 -9.48 17.92
CA ALA A 117 -7.82 -8.19 17.26
C ALA A 117 -6.89 -8.20 16.05
N VAL A 118 -7.24 -7.40 15.04
CA VAL A 118 -6.48 -7.28 13.79
C VAL A 118 -6.51 -5.86 13.26
N ASN A 119 -5.44 -5.45 12.58
CA ASN A 119 -5.39 -4.19 11.84
C ASN A 119 -6.51 -4.16 10.78
N LYS A 120 -7.48 -3.26 10.98
CA LYS A 120 -8.64 -3.12 10.09
C LYS A 120 -8.22 -2.67 8.70
N ASN A 121 -7.30 -1.72 8.61
CA ASN A 121 -6.85 -1.13 7.35
C ASN A 121 -6.21 -2.19 6.46
N LEU A 122 -5.35 -3.05 7.02
CA LEU A 122 -4.73 -4.14 6.27
C LEU A 122 -5.76 -5.11 5.68
N VAL A 123 -6.61 -5.67 6.53
CA VAL A 123 -7.53 -6.73 6.11
C VAL A 123 -8.60 -6.18 5.17
N MET A 124 -9.12 -4.98 5.46
CA MET A 124 -10.13 -4.35 4.62
C MET A 124 -9.55 -3.85 3.31
N ALA A 125 -8.32 -3.32 3.25
CA ALA A 125 -7.71 -2.92 1.97
C ALA A 125 -7.56 -4.12 1.04
N ILE A 126 -7.09 -5.27 1.56
CA ILE A 126 -6.99 -6.51 0.79
C ILE A 126 -8.39 -6.97 0.37
N ALA A 127 -9.36 -7.04 1.30
CA ALA A 127 -10.71 -7.47 0.98
C ALA A 127 -11.38 -6.57 -0.07
N ASN A 128 -11.25 -5.25 0.06
CA ASN A 128 -11.83 -4.26 -0.84
C ASN A 128 -11.28 -4.39 -2.26
N ALA A 129 -10.01 -4.77 -2.43
CA ALA A 129 -9.45 -5.03 -3.75
C ALA A 129 -10.12 -6.22 -4.45
N PHE A 130 -10.47 -7.28 -3.71
CA PHE A 130 -11.25 -8.42 -4.26
C PHE A 130 -12.72 -8.05 -4.49
N ILE A 131 -13.33 -7.29 -3.56
CA ILE A 131 -14.72 -6.80 -3.69
C ILE A 131 -14.86 -5.90 -4.92
N GLY A 132 -13.88 -5.02 -5.17
CA GLY A 132 -13.81 -4.18 -6.36
C GLY A 132 -13.71 -4.96 -7.68
N LYS A 133 -13.44 -6.28 -7.62
CA LYS A 133 -13.48 -7.21 -8.75
C LYS A 133 -14.71 -8.12 -8.77
N GLY A 134 -15.72 -7.83 -7.94
CA GLY A 134 -16.99 -8.54 -7.91
C GLY A 134 -17.07 -9.69 -6.91
N CYS A 135 -16.07 -9.85 -6.03
CA CYS A 135 -16.16 -10.83 -4.94
C CYS A 135 -17.08 -10.32 -3.82
N VAL A 136 -17.62 -11.24 -3.02
CA VAL A 136 -18.45 -10.90 -1.86
C VAL A 136 -17.75 -11.37 -0.60
N LEU A 137 -17.32 -10.44 0.26
CA LEU A 137 -16.70 -10.78 1.55
C LEU A 137 -17.75 -11.36 2.50
N GLU A 138 -17.59 -12.63 2.88
CA GLU A 138 -18.54 -13.35 3.74
C GLU A 138 -17.99 -13.57 5.15
N ALA A 139 -16.67 -13.75 5.30
CA ALA A 139 -16.07 -13.98 6.61
C ALA A 139 -14.62 -13.54 6.72
N ILE A 140 -14.23 -13.09 7.92
CA ILE A 140 -12.84 -12.92 8.36
C ILE A 140 -12.66 -13.74 9.62
N ILE A 141 -11.79 -14.75 9.61
CA ILE A 141 -11.72 -15.78 10.66
C ILE A 141 -10.25 -15.99 11.08
N PRO A 142 -9.92 -15.91 12.38
CA PRO A 142 -8.60 -16.30 12.87
C PRO A 142 -8.31 -17.79 12.68
N SER A 143 -7.11 -18.14 12.22
CA SER A 143 -6.71 -19.51 11.91
C SER A 143 -6.74 -20.45 13.12
N PHE A 144 -6.42 -19.94 14.32
CA PHE A 144 -6.38 -20.75 15.54
C PHE A 144 -7.73 -21.39 15.90
N LEU A 145 -8.85 -20.87 15.39
CA LEU A 145 -10.18 -21.42 15.66
C LEU A 145 -10.41 -22.79 15.01
N TYR A 146 -9.66 -23.12 13.95
CA TYR A 146 -9.68 -24.44 13.33
C TYR A 146 -8.81 -25.47 14.06
N GLY A 147 -8.13 -25.05 15.13
CA GLY A 147 -7.33 -25.91 15.99
C GLY A 147 -6.09 -26.49 15.32
N PRO A 148 -5.35 -27.36 16.04
CA PRO A 148 -4.11 -27.95 15.55
C PRO A 148 -4.30 -28.83 14.30
N VAL A 149 -5.50 -29.40 14.12
CA VAL A 149 -5.83 -30.30 12.99
C VAL A 149 -5.69 -29.60 11.65
N ALA A 150 -6.04 -28.30 11.57
CA ALA A 150 -5.90 -27.55 10.33
C ALA A 150 -4.43 -27.19 10.01
N ASN A 151 -3.53 -27.09 10.98
CA ASN A 151 -2.10 -26.80 10.80
C ASN A 151 -1.75 -25.82 9.64
N PHE A 152 -1.74 -24.52 9.94
CA PHE A 152 -1.38 -23.47 8.97
C PHE A 152 0.11 -23.11 8.94
N ALA A 153 0.98 -23.88 9.60
CA ALA A 153 2.40 -23.53 9.75
C ALA A 153 3.13 -23.39 8.40
N SER A 154 2.69 -24.14 7.39
CA SER A 154 3.24 -24.10 6.02
C SER A 154 2.38 -23.30 5.03
N GLY A 155 1.38 -22.54 5.51
CA GLY A 155 0.42 -21.83 4.66
C GLY A 155 -0.78 -22.70 4.27
N LEU A 156 -1.39 -22.42 3.11
CA LEU A 156 -2.51 -23.21 2.59
C LEU A 156 -2.07 -24.58 2.05
N THR A 157 -2.86 -25.59 2.37
CA THR A 157 -2.68 -26.98 1.90
C THR A 157 -4.05 -27.58 1.62
N GLN A 158 -4.12 -28.62 0.80
CA GLN A 158 -5.40 -29.29 0.52
C GLN A 158 -6.08 -29.79 1.81
N GLY A 159 -5.30 -30.33 2.75
CA GLY A 159 -5.81 -30.81 4.04
C GLY A 159 -6.46 -29.71 4.88
N ASN A 160 -5.85 -28.52 4.94
CA ASN A 160 -6.40 -27.44 5.75
C ASN A 160 -7.58 -26.71 5.10
N ILE A 161 -7.60 -26.66 3.77
CA ILE A 161 -8.77 -26.20 3.01
C ILE A 161 -9.98 -27.10 3.28
N GLN A 162 -9.78 -28.42 3.28
CA GLN A 162 -10.86 -29.36 3.60
C GLN A 162 -11.44 -29.09 4.99
N VAL A 163 -10.59 -28.91 6.01
CA VAL A 163 -11.03 -28.56 7.37
C VAL A 163 -11.80 -27.24 7.38
N ILE A 164 -11.38 -26.22 6.62
CA ILE A 164 -12.09 -24.93 6.55
C ILE A 164 -13.50 -25.11 5.96
N LEU A 165 -13.62 -25.88 4.88
CA LEU A 165 -14.87 -26.07 4.15
C LEU A 165 -15.87 -26.94 4.92
N GLU A 166 -15.40 -27.94 5.67
CA GLU A 166 -16.24 -28.85 6.45
C GLU A 166 -16.76 -28.21 7.76
N ASN A 167 -16.05 -27.23 8.32
CA ASN A 167 -16.38 -26.66 9.63
C ASN A 167 -17.07 -25.29 9.53
N SER A 168 -18.26 -25.24 8.93
CA SER A 168 -19.01 -23.99 8.75
C SER A 168 -19.40 -23.29 10.06
N GLU A 169 -19.51 -24.03 11.17
CA GLU A 169 -19.81 -23.46 12.49
C GLU A 169 -18.70 -22.55 13.01
N ILE A 170 -17.43 -22.87 12.70
CA ILE A 170 -16.29 -22.03 13.07
C ILE A 170 -16.40 -20.65 12.41
N ALA A 171 -16.83 -20.60 11.14
CA ALA A 171 -17.10 -19.34 10.48
C ALA A 171 -18.23 -18.56 11.15
N ARG A 172 -19.28 -19.22 11.63
CA ARG A 172 -20.40 -18.54 12.33
C ARG A 172 -19.95 -17.94 13.66
N MET A 173 -19.16 -18.66 14.45
CA MET A 173 -18.69 -18.23 15.76
C MET A 173 -17.57 -17.19 15.66
N GLY A 174 -16.60 -17.47 14.79
CA GLY A 174 -15.31 -16.77 14.70
C GLY A 174 -15.27 -15.57 13.76
N ASN A 175 -16.31 -15.32 12.96
CA ASN A 175 -16.28 -14.23 11.99
C ASN A 175 -16.17 -12.86 12.68
N LEU A 176 -15.09 -12.14 12.37
CA LEU A 176 -14.80 -10.81 12.91
C LEU A 176 -15.70 -9.71 12.33
N LEU A 177 -16.43 -10.00 11.26
CA LEU A 177 -17.40 -9.06 10.66
C LEU A 177 -18.71 -8.97 11.45
N THR A 178 -19.07 -10.01 12.21
CA THR A 178 -20.32 -10.06 12.98
C THR A 178 -20.11 -9.72 14.45
N ASN A 179 -21.02 -8.91 14.99
CA ASN A 179 -21.02 -8.46 16.39
C ASN A 179 -19.68 -7.84 16.83
N GLN A 180 -19.18 -6.88 16.03
CA GLN A 180 -18.06 -6.06 16.44
C GLN A 180 -18.40 -5.37 17.76
N GLN A 181 -17.63 -5.63 18.82
CA GLN A 181 -17.67 -4.75 19.98
C GLN A 181 -17.12 -3.41 19.50
N LYS A 182 -18.01 -2.43 19.35
CA LYS A 182 -17.67 -1.04 19.00
C LYS A 182 -16.78 -0.51 20.12
N VAL A 183 -15.48 -0.55 19.92
CA VAL A 183 -14.52 0.06 20.83
C VAL A 183 -14.47 1.52 20.43
N ILE A 184 -15.38 2.29 21.01
CA ILE A 184 -15.26 3.74 21.07
C ILE A 184 -14.16 3.97 22.09
N PHE A 185 -13.00 4.48 21.66
CA PHE A 185 -11.98 4.99 22.57
C PHE A 185 -12.66 6.00 23.52
N PRO A 186 -12.73 5.74 24.84
CA PRO A 186 -13.18 6.76 25.76
C PRO A 186 -12.07 7.80 25.87
N GLN A 187 -12.27 8.97 25.27
CA GLN A 187 -11.55 10.16 25.71
C GLN A 187 -12.00 10.43 27.16
N ASN A 188 -11.11 10.11 28.09
CA ASN A 188 -10.99 10.54 29.49
C ASN A 188 -12.31 10.81 30.27
N PRO A 189 -12.70 9.99 31.25
CA PRO A 189 -13.90 10.19 32.06
C PRO A 189 -13.64 11.16 33.23
N GLU A 190 -13.38 12.42 32.92
CA GLU A 190 -13.57 13.53 33.86
C GLU A 190 -14.21 14.70 33.11
N GLU A 191 -15.51 14.59 32.82
CA GLU A 191 -16.44 15.73 32.79
C GLU A 191 -17.90 15.23 32.67
N GLU A 192 -18.55 15.22 33.83
CA GLU A 192 -19.92 15.67 34.08
C GLU A 192 -21.11 14.97 33.39
N LYS A 193 -21.88 14.29 34.27
CA LYS A 193 -23.34 14.46 34.26
C LYS A 193 -23.67 15.97 34.38
N LYS A 194 -23.93 16.63 33.26
CA LYS A 194 -25.12 17.49 33.02
C LYS A 194 -25.08 18.16 31.65
N ASP A 195 -26.29 18.28 31.11
CA ASP A 195 -26.71 19.07 29.96
C ASP A 195 -26.27 18.61 28.55
N LYS A 196 -27.31 18.27 27.79
CA LYS A 196 -27.26 18.08 26.33
C LYS A 196 -26.71 19.35 25.69
N LYS A 197 -25.40 19.39 25.40
CA LYS A 197 -24.77 20.44 24.60
C LYS A 197 -24.63 19.97 23.15
N PRO A 198 -25.12 20.74 22.15
CA PRO A 198 -25.14 20.30 20.77
C PRO A 198 -23.71 20.20 20.21
N GLN A 199 -23.49 19.15 19.42
CA GLN A 199 -22.26 18.74 18.71
C GLN A 199 -21.62 19.82 17.81
N ASN A 200 -22.23 21.00 17.72
CA ASN A 200 -21.80 22.12 16.87
C ASN A 200 -20.94 23.17 17.60
N LEU A 201 -20.81 23.11 18.94
CA LEU A 201 -20.08 24.14 19.70
C LEU A 201 -18.58 24.17 19.38
N ARG A 202 -17.97 23.02 19.11
CA ARG A 202 -16.55 22.90 18.71
C ARG A 202 -16.30 23.54 17.34
N GLN A 203 -17.26 23.44 16.42
CA GLN A 203 -17.20 24.09 15.11
C GLN A 203 -17.37 25.61 15.23
N TYR A 204 -18.27 26.10 16.10
CA TYR A 204 -18.39 27.53 16.37
C TYR A 204 -17.17 28.12 17.10
N MET A 205 -16.52 27.34 17.97
CA MET A 205 -15.28 27.75 18.63
C MET A 205 -14.11 27.85 17.63
N LEU A 206 -13.98 26.88 16.72
CA LEU A 206 -13.00 26.92 15.62
C LEU A 206 -13.26 28.07 14.64
N ILE A 207 -14.52 28.36 14.33
CA ILE A 207 -14.91 29.54 13.53
C ILE A 207 -14.54 30.83 14.25
N GLY A 208 -14.77 30.93 15.56
CA GLY A 208 -14.40 32.11 16.35
C GLY A 208 -12.89 32.37 16.35
N ILE A 209 -12.08 31.32 16.54
CA ILE A 209 -10.62 31.41 16.47
C ILE A 209 -10.17 31.82 15.06
N PHE A 210 -10.75 31.21 14.02
CA PHE A 210 -10.42 31.51 12.63
C PHE A 210 -10.73 32.96 12.25
N VAL A 211 -11.89 33.49 12.66
CA VAL A 211 -12.26 34.90 12.43
C VAL A 211 -11.32 35.84 13.18
N THR A 212 -10.96 35.50 14.42
CA THR A 212 -10.01 36.29 15.22
C THR A 212 -8.63 36.34 14.56
N LEU A 213 -8.16 35.21 14.02
CA LEU A 213 -6.91 35.14 13.28
C LEU A 213 -6.93 35.99 12.00
N LEU A 214 -8.05 36.00 11.28
CA LEU A 214 -8.23 36.86 10.10
C LEU A 214 -8.22 38.34 10.45
N ILE A 215 -8.83 38.74 11.57
CA ILE A 215 -8.81 40.14 12.04
C ILE A 215 -7.38 40.56 12.38
N ILE A 216 -6.64 39.73 13.13
CA ILE A 216 -5.23 39.99 13.45
C ILE A 216 -4.41 40.13 12.17
N LEU A 217 -4.60 39.23 11.20
CA LEU A 217 -3.91 39.29 9.91
C LEU A 217 -4.25 40.57 9.13
N ALA A 218 -5.51 40.99 9.12
CA ALA A 218 -5.92 42.23 8.46
C ALA A 218 -5.29 43.47 9.13
N VAL A 219 -5.23 43.51 10.45
CA VAL A 219 -4.56 44.60 11.20
C VAL A 219 -3.06 44.63 10.90
N VAL A 220 -2.40 43.47 10.88
CA VAL A 220 -0.98 43.37 10.49
C VAL A 220 -0.79 43.83 9.05
N TYR A 221 -1.64 43.43 8.12
CA TYR A 221 -1.54 43.81 6.70
C TYR A 221 -1.77 45.30 6.47
N LEU A 222 -2.73 45.91 7.18
CA LEU A 222 -3.00 47.34 7.11
C LEU A 222 -1.87 48.18 7.74
N ASN A 223 -1.27 47.68 8.83
CA ASN A 223 -0.15 48.35 9.50
C ASN A 223 1.22 48.05 8.86
N SER A 224 1.34 47.00 8.05
CA SER A 224 2.57 46.63 7.35
C SER A 224 2.72 47.31 5.99
N ARG A 225 2.00 48.42 5.74
CA ARG A 225 2.36 49.34 4.66
C ARG A 225 3.64 50.10 5.02
N VAL A 226 4.74 49.35 5.09
CA VAL A 226 6.08 49.90 4.92
C VAL A 226 6.15 50.43 3.49
N PRO A 227 6.45 51.72 3.26
CA PRO A 227 6.74 52.19 1.93
C PRO A 227 7.95 51.41 1.42
N GLN A 228 7.75 50.50 0.46
CA GLN A 228 8.86 50.00 -0.32
C GLN A 228 9.36 51.17 -1.17
N ALA A 229 10.47 51.77 -0.75
CA ALA A 229 11.26 52.61 -1.64
C ALA A 229 11.81 51.69 -2.73
N PHE A 230 11.20 51.76 -3.91
CA PHE A 230 11.72 51.09 -5.09
C PHE A 230 13.07 51.72 -5.49
N PRO A 231 14.10 50.93 -5.78
CA PRO A 231 15.25 51.42 -6.52
C PRO A 231 14.78 51.90 -7.90
N ILE A 232 15.15 53.13 -8.25
CA ILE A 232 14.94 53.70 -9.57
C ILE A 232 15.82 52.91 -10.55
N VAL A 233 15.20 52.09 -11.39
CA VAL A 233 15.84 51.54 -12.59
C VAL A 233 15.62 52.56 -13.72
N PRO A 234 16.67 52.99 -14.45
CA PRO A 234 16.51 53.85 -15.60
C PRO A 234 15.65 53.23 -16.69
N ASP A 235 14.82 54.13 -17.22
CA ASP A 235 13.85 54.02 -18.30
C ASP A 235 14.44 53.42 -19.60
N ALA A 236 13.74 52.43 -20.14
CA ALA A 236 13.71 52.12 -21.56
C ALA A 236 12.34 51.51 -21.91
N ALA A 237 11.39 52.36 -22.25
CA ALA A 237 10.11 52.01 -22.90
C ALA A 237 10.31 51.75 -24.42
N PRO A 238 9.26 51.34 -25.17
CA PRO A 238 8.28 50.29 -24.93
C PRO A 238 8.12 49.35 -26.14
N ALA A 239 7.52 48.17 -25.94
CA ALA A 239 6.80 47.50 -27.03
C ALA A 239 5.50 46.89 -26.51
N LEU A 240 4.38 47.50 -26.95
CA LEU A 240 3.04 46.89 -26.96
C LEU A 240 3.12 45.54 -27.70
N ILE A 241 2.31 44.54 -27.35
CA ILE A 241 1.19 44.03 -28.17
C ILE A 241 0.56 42.81 -27.46
N HIS A 242 -0.75 42.93 -27.20
CA HIS A 242 -1.82 41.91 -27.15
C HIS A 242 -1.68 40.65 -26.27
N ALA A 243 -2.50 40.60 -25.22
CA ALA A 243 -2.89 39.36 -24.56
C ALA A 243 -3.73 38.48 -25.51
N LYS A 244 -3.15 37.36 -25.94
CA LYS A 244 -3.87 36.24 -26.56
C LYS A 244 -4.02 35.14 -25.51
N ILE A 245 -5.26 34.86 -25.12
CA ILE A 245 -5.62 33.71 -24.28
C ILE A 245 -5.19 32.46 -25.05
N THR A 246 -4.19 31.75 -24.54
CA THR A 246 -3.67 30.50 -25.12
C THR A 246 -3.72 29.44 -24.02
N PRO A 247 -4.25 28.23 -24.28
CA PRO A 247 -4.34 27.17 -23.29
C PRO A 247 -2.96 26.82 -22.76
N THR A 248 -2.88 26.67 -21.44
CA THR A 248 -1.71 26.21 -20.70
C THR A 248 -1.10 24.97 -21.38
N PRO A 249 0.14 25.04 -21.90
CA PRO A 249 0.82 23.86 -22.37
C PRO A 249 1.19 22.97 -21.18
N PHE A 250 0.96 21.68 -21.38
CA PHE A 250 1.55 20.58 -20.62
C PHE A 250 3.06 20.83 -20.48
N VAL A 251 3.55 20.86 -19.23
CA VAL A 251 4.98 21.05 -18.94
C VAL A 251 5.74 19.86 -19.52
N ALA A 252 6.59 20.14 -20.52
CA ALA A 252 7.55 19.20 -21.06
C ALA A 252 8.61 18.88 -19.99
N ILE A 253 8.89 17.61 -19.82
CA ILE A 253 9.88 17.05 -18.91
C ILE A 253 11.26 17.41 -19.46
N SER A 254 12.07 18.16 -18.71
CA SER A 254 13.46 18.47 -19.05
C SER A 254 14.33 17.22 -18.84
N SER A 255 14.48 16.41 -19.89
CA SER A 255 15.28 15.18 -19.98
C SER A 255 16.75 15.41 -20.38
N ASP A 256 17.14 16.68 -20.53
CA ASP A 256 18.42 17.20 -21.01
C ASP A 256 19.57 17.11 -19.98
N THR A 257 19.26 16.89 -18.69
CA THR A 257 20.29 16.83 -17.62
C THR A 257 20.59 15.44 -17.06
N ILE A 258 19.92 14.39 -17.55
CA ILE A 258 19.95 13.06 -16.89
C ILE A 258 21.00 12.14 -17.50
N LYS A 259 22.03 11.80 -16.73
CA LYS A 259 23.11 10.89 -17.13
C LYS A 259 22.71 9.43 -16.94
N ILE A 260 22.58 8.71 -18.04
CA ILE A 260 22.25 7.28 -18.08
C ILE A 260 23.50 6.50 -18.47
N ARG A 261 23.83 5.46 -17.71
CA ARG A 261 24.89 4.51 -18.03
C ARG A 261 24.27 3.16 -18.37
N ILE A 262 24.64 2.56 -19.49
CA ILE A 262 24.23 1.20 -19.88
C ILE A 262 25.45 0.30 -19.80
N MET A 263 25.41 -0.69 -18.93
CA MET A 263 26.43 -1.71 -18.73
C MET A 263 26.01 -3.01 -19.42
N GLN A 264 26.86 -3.52 -20.30
CA GLN A 264 26.63 -4.78 -21.02
C GLN A 264 27.82 -5.73 -20.90
N SER A 265 27.55 -7.03 -21.07
CA SER A 265 28.63 -8.02 -21.19
C SER A 265 29.18 -8.05 -22.61
N SER A 266 30.46 -8.38 -22.73
CA SER A 266 31.15 -8.62 -23.99
C SER A 266 30.49 -9.70 -24.87
N GLN A 267 29.63 -10.55 -24.30
CA GLN A 267 28.94 -11.66 -24.96
C GLN A 267 27.51 -11.35 -25.43
N GLN A 268 26.95 -10.17 -25.13
CA GLN A 268 25.58 -9.75 -25.52
C GLN A 268 25.59 -8.47 -26.36
N SER A 269 26.27 -8.50 -27.50
CA SER A 269 26.27 -7.42 -28.48
C SER A 269 24.88 -7.23 -29.08
N GLY A 270 24.22 -6.09 -28.79
CA GLY A 270 22.97 -5.66 -29.45
C GLY A 270 21.81 -5.30 -28.52
N ILE A 271 21.81 -5.80 -27.27
CA ILE A 271 20.75 -5.46 -26.30
C ILE A 271 20.91 -4.01 -25.82
N ALA A 272 22.14 -3.59 -25.51
CA ALA A 272 22.41 -2.22 -25.11
C ALA A 272 22.08 -1.21 -26.23
N ASP A 273 22.29 -1.58 -27.49
CA ASP A 273 21.96 -0.73 -28.64
C ASP A 273 20.44 -0.54 -28.77
N GLY A 274 19.65 -1.60 -28.54
CA GLY A 274 18.19 -1.52 -28.51
C GLY A 274 17.66 -0.62 -27.38
N ILE A 275 18.26 -0.73 -26.19
CA ILE A 275 17.92 0.15 -25.05
C ILE A 275 18.31 1.60 -25.35
N ASN A 276 19.50 1.82 -25.90
CA ASN A 276 19.97 3.15 -26.28
C ASN A 276 19.05 3.81 -27.31
N GLN A 277 18.68 3.09 -28.37
CA GLN A 277 17.78 3.59 -29.40
C GLN A 277 16.40 3.98 -28.84
N GLU A 278 15.82 3.17 -27.97
CA GLU A 278 14.54 3.50 -27.33
C GLU A 278 14.66 4.70 -26.38
N LEU A 279 15.75 4.83 -25.62
CA LEU A 279 15.97 5.98 -24.74
C LEU A 279 16.14 7.28 -25.54
N MET A 280 16.90 7.25 -26.64
CA MET A 280 17.06 8.42 -27.53
C MET A 280 15.73 8.84 -28.16
N GLN A 281 14.88 7.89 -28.58
CA GLN A 281 13.54 8.18 -29.12
C GLN A 281 12.60 8.84 -28.10
N ASN A 282 12.87 8.65 -26.80
CA ASN A 282 12.09 9.24 -25.71
C ASN A 282 12.76 10.49 -25.11
N GLY A 283 13.76 11.07 -25.80
CA GLY A 283 14.33 12.37 -25.46
C GLY A 283 15.49 12.35 -24.46
N PHE A 284 16.10 11.18 -24.20
CA PHE A 284 17.32 11.09 -23.39
C PHE A 284 18.56 11.25 -24.28
N GLU A 285 19.39 12.26 -23.99
CA GLU A 285 20.55 12.59 -24.82
C GLU A 285 21.90 12.19 -24.19
N ASN A 286 21.96 12.04 -22.86
CA ASN A 286 23.20 11.79 -22.13
C ASN A 286 23.33 10.31 -21.71
N ILE A 287 23.58 9.46 -22.70
CA ILE A 287 23.66 8.00 -22.55
C ILE A 287 25.10 7.53 -22.80
N LEU A 288 25.66 6.76 -21.87
CA LEU A 288 27.01 6.21 -21.94
C LEU A 288 26.97 4.68 -21.89
N ASN A 289 27.51 4.04 -22.93
CA ASN A 289 27.57 2.57 -23.04
C ASN A 289 28.93 2.05 -22.58
N GLU A 290 28.95 1.14 -21.62
CA GLU A 290 30.14 0.50 -21.06
C GLU A 290 30.05 -1.02 -21.18
N ILE A 291 31.16 -1.64 -21.60
CA ILE A 291 31.33 -3.09 -21.57
C ILE A 291 32.03 -3.45 -20.27
N SER A 292 31.42 -4.33 -19.47
CA SER A 292 32.00 -4.80 -18.21
C SER A 292 31.75 -6.30 -18.02
N ASP A 293 32.78 -7.03 -17.59
CA ASP A 293 32.67 -8.46 -17.27
C ASP A 293 32.13 -8.68 -15.83
N ALA A 294 32.10 -7.62 -15.01
CA ALA A 294 31.57 -7.61 -13.65
C ALA A 294 30.09 -7.19 -13.58
N ILE A 295 29.28 -7.64 -14.53
CA ILE A 295 27.83 -7.38 -14.52
C ILE A 295 27.05 -8.47 -13.78
N ALA A 296 25.93 -8.06 -13.18
CA ALA A 296 25.01 -8.93 -12.46
C ALA A 296 24.47 -10.06 -13.37
N GLU A 297 24.08 -11.19 -12.77
CA GLU A 297 23.49 -12.31 -13.53
C GLU A 297 22.13 -11.96 -14.13
N LYS A 298 21.37 -11.06 -13.50
CA LYS A 298 20.04 -10.63 -13.95
C LYS A 298 20.04 -9.17 -14.40
N PRO A 299 19.18 -8.80 -15.38
CA PRO A 299 19.06 -7.42 -15.81
C PRO A 299 18.50 -6.54 -14.69
N SER A 300 19.07 -5.36 -14.51
CA SER A 300 18.62 -4.43 -13.47
C SER A 300 18.77 -2.97 -13.88
N ILE A 301 17.96 -2.10 -13.27
CA ILE A 301 18.06 -0.64 -13.40
C ILE A 301 18.27 -0.09 -11.99
N VAL A 302 19.34 0.66 -11.80
CA VAL A 302 19.67 1.30 -10.54
C VAL A 302 19.45 2.80 -10.70
N PHE A 303 18.58 3.38 -9.85
CA PHE A 303 18.31 4.81 -9.82
C PHE A 303 19.03 5.46 -8.63
N SER A 304 19.60 6.64 -8.87
CA SER A 304 20.00 7.56 -7.81
C SER A 304 18.76 8.25 -7.20
N GLN A 305 18.84 8.58 -5.92
CA GLN A 305 17.74 9.22 -5.17
C GLN A 305 17.29 10.56 -5.78
N ASN A 306 18.16 11.23 -6.55
CA ASN A 306 17.88 12.53 -7.14
C ASN A 306 17.09 12.48 -8.46
N VAL A 307 16.77 11.29 -8.97
CA VAL A 307 15.96 11.14 -10.19
C VAL A 307 14.47 11.31 -9.85
N PRO A 308 13.72 12.23 -10.50
CA PRO A 308 12.29 12.39 -10.30
C PRO A 308 11.50 11.12 -10.62
N SER A 309 10.43 10.84 -9.86
CA SER A 309 9.59 9.63 -10.00
C SER A 309 9.04 9.42 -11.41
N ASP A 310 8.72 10.50 -12.10
CA ASP A 310 8.13 10.47 -13.44
C ASP A 310 9.16 10.01 -14.46
N VAL A 311 10.41 10.44 -14.31
CA VAL A 311 11.53 9.98 -15.14
C VAL A 311 11.85 8.52 -14.84
N ARG A 312 11.87 8.11 -13.56
CA ARG A 312 12.09 6.70 -13.19
C ARG A 312 11.05 5.79 -13.85
N SER A 313 9.78 6.16 -13.75
CA SER A 313 8.67 5.41 -14.33
C SER A 313 8.77 5.32 -15.85
N GLY A 314 9.15 6.43 -16.51
CA GLY A 314 9.40 6.46 -17.94
C GLY A 314 10.55 5.54 -18.38
N VAL A 315 11.70 5.63 -17.70
CA VAL A 315 12.87 4.80 -18.02
C VAL A 315 12.59 3.31 -17.79
N VAL A 316 11.92 2.93 -16.70
CA VAL A 316 11.53 1.52 -16.48
C VAL A 316 10.60 1.03 -17.59
N ALA A 317 9.63 1.83 -18.01
CA ALA A 317 8.70 1.46 -19.08
C ALA A 317 9.43 1.28 -20.42
N ILE A 318 10.41 2.13 -20.72
CA ILE A 318 11.23 2.05 -21.93
C ILE A 318 12.10 0.79 -21.91
N VAL A 319 12.86 0.57 -20.83
CA VAL A 319 13.79 -0.57 -20.74
C VAL A 319 13.04 -1.91 -20.75
N LYS A 320 11.84 -1.98 -20.16
CA LYS A 320 11.00 -3.19 -20.18
C LYS A 320 10.55 -3.65 -21.56
N LYS A 321 10.53 -2.76 -22.56
CA LYS A 321 10.24 -3.15 -23.95
C LYS A 321 11.33 -4.03 -24.54
N VAL A 322 12.58 -3.82 -24.11
CA VAL A 322 13.76 -4.55 -24.60
C VAL A 322 14.15 -5.67 -23.63
N LEU A 323 13.95 -5.47 -22.33
CA LEU A 323 14.27 -6.42 -21.25
C LEU A 323 13.05 -6.61 -20.31
N PRO A 324 12.16 -7.58 -20.61
CA PRO A 324 10.93 -7.79 -19.84
C PRO A 324 11.17 -8.13 -18.35
N ASP A 325 12.28 -8.81 -18.04
CA ASP A 325 12.62 -9.31 -16.70
C ASP A 325 13.48 -8.36 -15.87
N VAL A 326 13.60 -7.10 -16.30
CA VAL A 326 14.46 -6.10 -15.64
C VAL A 326 13.89 -5.69 -14.27
N SER A 327 14.74 -5.73 -13.23
CA SER A 327 14.38 -5.30 -11.87
C SER A 327 14.90 -3.89 -11.58
N ALA A 328 14.07 -3.04 -10.98
CA ALA A 328 14.47 -1.70 -10.56
C ALA A 328 14.95 -1.69 -9.10
N LEU A 329 16.08 -1.04 -8.84
CA LEU A 329 16.73 -0.91 -7.55
C LEU A 329 17.06 0.57 -7.30
N GLU A 330 17.17 0.97 -6.04
CA GLU A 330 17.59 2.31 -5.64
C GLU A 330 18.93 2.23 -4.89
N ASN A 331 19.90 3.06 -5.28
CA ASN A 331 21.22 3.11 -4.65
C ASN A 331 21.63 4.56 -4.38
N GLN A 332 22.32 4.77 -3.26
CA GLN A 332 22.67 6.10 -2.75
C GLN A 332 23.99 6.64 -3.32
N ASP A 333 24.87 5.76 -3.83
CA ASP A 333 26.20 6.13 -4.34
C ASP A 333 26.40 5.62 -5.77
N SER A 334 26.19 6.50 -6.75
CA SER A 334 26.62 6.26 -8.14
C SER A 334 26.92 7.57 -8.86
N ASP A 335 28.06 7.63 -9.55
CA ASP A 335 28.47 8.77 -10.41
C ASP A 335 27.53 9.02 -11.60
N SER A 336 26.58 8.12 -11.83
CA SER A 336 25.52 8.20 -12.84
C SER A 336 24.16 8.18 -12.15
N GLN A 337 23.21 8.98 -12.67
CA GLN A 337 21.89 9.11 -12.08
C GLN A 337 21.02 7.87 -12.34
N ILE A 338 21.27 7.19 -13.46
CA ILE A 338 20.62 5.93 -13.83
C ILE A 338 21.68 4.98 -14.37
N THR A 339 21.72 3.75 -13.86
CA THR A 339 22.58 2.67 -14.38
C THR A 339 21.73 1.48 -14.79
N ILE A 340 21.80 1.06 -16.05
CA ILE A 340 21.07 -0.07 -16.61
C ILE A 340 22.07 -1.19 -16.87
N SER A 341 21.83 -2.37 -16.33
CA SER A 341 22.64 -3.57 -16.55
C SER A 341 21.85 -4.60 -17.34
N THR A 342 22.40 -5.12 -18.45
CA THR A 342 21.69 -6.07 -19.32
C THR A 342 21.65 -7.51 -18.76
N GLY A 343 22.41 -7.81 -17.72
CA GLY A 343 22.57 -9.18 -17.20
C GLY A 343 23.57 -10.02 -18.01
N LYS A 344 23.97 -11.18 -17.48
CA LYS A 344 24.79 -12.15 -18.23
C LYS A 344 23.92 -12.95 -19.22
N PRO A 345 24.45 -13.43 -20.35
CA PRO A 345 23.71 -14.29 -21.25
C PRO A 345 23.27 -15.57 -20.54
N GLN A 346 21.97 -15.86 -20.57
CA GLN A 346 21.46 -17.15 -20.13
C GLN A 346 21.85 -18.19 -21.18
N ILE A 347 22.79 -19.06 -20.82
CA ILE A 347 23.16 -20.22 -21.63
C ILE A 347 22.01 -21.22 -21.46
N PHE A 348 21.24 -21.44 -22.52
CA PHE A 348 20.19 -22.47 -22.59
C PHE A 348 20.77 -23.83 -22.97
#